data_AF-A0A1J5TZV8-F1
#
_entry.id   AF-A0A1J5TZV8-F1
#
_cell.length_a   1.000
_cell.length_b   1.000
_cell.length_c   1.000
_cell.angle_alpha   90.00
_cell.angle_beta   90.00
_cell.angle_gamma   90.00
#
_symmetry.space_group_name_H-M   'P 1'
#
loop_
_entity.id
_entity.type
_entity.pdbx_description
1 polymer ?
#
loop_
_entity_poly.entity_id
_entity_poly.type
_entity_poly.pdbx_seq_one_letter_code
_entity_poly.pdbx_strand_id
1 'polypeptide(L)'
;MINNADEAASTVLSQAMIAADQGTFAVGGCIIENSSGRIIKAMHNNALKSLSTTGKVFTFDPTAHGERQLVSWYYANKTALALPEPKDLTVVTTLDPCAMCAGTLLTAGFNVAVVAIDDFAGINYNQSFLFNDLPSNLQILAKSKFGYYACGNEDQDPGTYVRKYVGGSNVVFSNSVVSSENLMGCGDIFQSSVNTVRDNSSDSGLTPDLLANPAKLPDDSLIKTSFRKAYPGAFKLSIPNSRLPNTDLYDLLVDVKNSVPNAENSVAFLDPFGNVVLCFADTFEVSPIQTAFMNVTQSYAKIRHELMDNEEVYKKTEATLTHPKYGTFVFLNAPNPADPATVMMLGAYGSTLEGSVPQIFPANLQYYNHPTEGTVEELTSLIMNLPPFYTQLAQLSIMQTAVSSNE
;
A
#
# COMPACT_ATOMS: atom_id res chain seq x y z
N MET A 1 0.41 -27.34 -11.07
CA MET A 1 1.80 -27.09 -11.51
C MET A 1 1.71 -26.33 -12.81
N ILE A 2 2.54 -25.31 -12.98
CA ILE A 2 2.68 -24.59 -14.25
C ILE A 2 4.14 -24.71 -14.69
N ASN A 3 4.39 -24.58 -16.00
CA ASN A 3 5.66 -24.99 -16.61
C ASN A 3 6.39 -23.86 -17.34
N ASN A 4 5.77 -22.69 -17.51
CA ASN A 4 6.35 -21.57 -18.25
C ASN A 4 5.72 -20.23 -17.82
N ALA A 5 6.30 -19.13 -18.32
CA ALA A 5 5.85 -17.77 -18.04
C ALA A 5 4.46 -17.48 -18.59
N ASP A 6 4.05 -18.08 -19.70
CA ASP A 6 2.74 -17.84 -20.30
C ASP A 6 1.58 -18.44 -19.47
N GLU A 7 1.78 -19.65 -18.92
CA GLU A 7 0.85 -20.25 -17.96
C GLU A 7 0.81 -19.45 -16.64
N ALA A 8 1.95 -18.90 -16.21
CA ALA A 8 2.01 -17.99 -15.07
C ALA A 8 1.21 -16.70 -15.33
N ALA A 9 1.40 -16.09 -16.51
CA ALA A 9 0.68 -14.90 -16.96
C ALA A 9 -0.83 -15.15 -17.03
N SER A 10 -1.26 -16.28 -17.60
CA SER A 10 -2.67 -16.71 -17.66
C SER A 10 -3.28 -16.83 -16.25
N THR A 11 -2.51 -17.35 -15.29
CA THR A 11 -2.95 -17.50 -13.89
C THR A 11 -3.20 -16.15 -13.25
N VAL A 12 -2.26 -15.21 -13.38
CA VAL A 12 -2.39 -13.88 -12.76
C VAL A 12 -3.42 -13.02 -13.48
N LEU A 13 -3.56 -13.15 -14.80
CA LEU A 13 -4.63 -12.52 -15.58
C LEU A 13 -6.01 -12.96 -15.08
N SER A 14 -6.19 -14.26 -14.82
CA SER A 14 -7.45 -14.77 -14.25
C SER A 14 -7.79 -14.12 -12.90
N GLN A 15 -6.79 -13.80 -12.08
CA GLN A 15 -7.01 -13.05 -10.84
C GLN A 15 -7.34 -11.58 -11.09
N ALA A 16 -6.69 -10.93 -12.07
CA ALA A 16 -7.06 -9.56 -12.46
C ALA A 16 -8.50 -9.47 -12.98
N MET A 17 -8.98 -10.48 -13.71
CA MET A 17 -10.39 -10.59 -14.13
C MET A 17 -11.36 -10.65 -12.94
N ILE A 18 -11.01 -11.39 -11.88
CA ILE A 18 -11.81 -11.43 -10.65
C ILE A 18 -11.81 -10.07 -9.95
N ALA A 19 -10.67 -9.37 -9.89
CA ALA A 19 -10.62 -8.00 -9.35
C ALA A 19 -11.47 -7.01 -10.16
N ALA A 20 -11.45 -7.10 -11.50
CA ALA A 20 -12.27 -6.27 -12.36
C ALA A 20 -13.78 -6.49 -12.10
N ASP A 21 -14.21 -7.76 -12.01
CA ASP A 21 -15.60 -8.12 -11.70
C ASP A 21 -16.04 -7.62 -10.31
N GLN A 22 -15.13 -7.64 -9.33
CA GLN A 22 -15.37 -7.07 -7.99
C GLN A 22 -15.48 -5.53 -7.99
N GLY A 23 -15.01 -4.85 -9.05
CA GLY A 23 -14.98 -3.39 -9.14
C GLY A 23 -13.80 -2.73 -8.41
N THR A 24 -12.71 -3.47 -8.18
CA THR A 24 -11.43 -2.93 -7.66
C THR A 24 -10.37 -2.88 -8.76
N PHE A 25 -9.17 -2.38 -8.46
CA PHE A 25 -8.07 -2.30 -9.42
C PHE A 25 -7.76 -3.69 -10.00
N ALA A 26 -7.88 -3.85 -11.32
CA ALA A 26 -7.72 -5.15 -12.00
C ALA A 26 -6.25 -5.60 -12.05
N VAL A 27 -5.73 -6.01 -10.90
CA VAL A 27 -4.37 -6.51 -10.71
C VAL A 27 -4.45 -7.85 -9.99
N GLY A 28 -3.71 -8.82 -10.51
CA GLY A 28 -3.65 -10.18 -10.01
C GLY A 28 -2.21 -10.63 -9.76
N GLY A 29 -2.03 -11.55 -8.83
CA GLY A 29 -0.72 -12.14 -8.59
C GLY A 29 -0.77 -13.57 -8.07
N CYS A 30 0.38 -14.25 -8.11
CA CYS A 30 0.55 -15.55 -7.48
C CYS A 30 1.97 -15.74 -6.94
N ILE A 31 2.12 -16.59 -5.93
CA ILE A 31 3.41 -17.09 -5.46
C ILE A 31 3.67 -18.44 -6.12
N ILE A 32 4.83 -18.57 -6.77
CA ILE A 32 5.31 -19.81 -7.39
C ILE A 32 6.60 -20.26 -6.68
N GLU A 33 6.69 -21.55 -6.39
CA GLU A 33 7.91 -22.21 -5.96
C GLU A 33 8.86 -22.44 -7.14
N ASN A 34 10.06 -21.84 -7.09
CA ASN A 34 10.95 -21.78 -8.25
C ASN A 34 11.44 -23.15 -8.72
N SER A 35 11.66 -24.08 -7.80
CA SER A 35 12.20 -25.41 -8.09
C SER A 35 11.21 -26.34 -8.79
N SER A 36 9.92 -26.09 -8.62
CA SER A 36 8.87 -27.03 -9.02
C SER A 36 7.90 -26.43 -10.03
N GLY A 37 7.65 -25.12 -10.02
CA GLY A 37 6.55 -24.50 -10.76
C GLY A 37 5.20 -24.67 -10.03
N ARG A 38 5.22 -25.02 -8.74
CA ARG A 38 4.01 -25.12 -7.92
C ARG A 38 3.50 -23.73 -7.56
N ILE A 39 2.25 -23.43 -7.92
CA ILE A 39 1.54 -22.27 -7.40
C ILE A 39 1.19 -22.55 -5.94
N ILE A 40 1.73 -21.74 -5.04
CA ILE A 40 1.46 -21.82 -3.60
C ILE A 40 0.14 -21.10 -3.29
N LYS A 41 -0.05 -19.92 -3.88
CA LYS A 41 -1.23 -19.07 -3.67
C LYS A 41 -1.40 -18.13 -4.85
N ALA A 42 -2.66 -17.88 -5.24
CA ALA A 42 -3.02 -16.81 -6.17
C ALA A 42 -4.07 -15.92 -5.48
N MET A 43 -3.97 -14.61 -5.71
CA MET A 43 -4.86 -13.59 -5.12
C MET A 43 -5.01 -12.42 -6.07
N HIS A 44 -6.20 -11.83 -6.06
CA HIS A 44 -6.51 -10.57 -6.73
C HIS A 44 -6.46 -9.39 -5.75
N ASN A 45 -6.39 -8.17 -6.29
CA ASN A 45 -6.52 -6.94 -5.51
C ASN A 45 -7.86 -6.92 -4.75
N ASN A 46 -7.87 -6.39 -3.52
CA ASN A 46 -9.05 -6.24 -2.66
C ASN A 46 -9.12 -4.84 -2.02
N ALA A 47 -8.54 -3.83 -2.66
CA ALA A 47 -8.52 -2.47 -2.12
C ALA A 47 -9.93 -1.92 -1.91
N LEU A 48 -10.82 -2.25 -2.84
CA LEU A 48 -12.22 -1.82 -2.84
C LEU A 48 -13.15 -3.05 -2.81
N LYS A 49 -14.28 -2.89 -2.12
CA LYS A 49 -15.38 -3.86 -2.08
C LYS A 49 -16.72 -3.14 -2.07
N SER A 50 -17.77 -3.78 -2.58
CA SER A 50 -19.13 -3.25 -2.44
C SER A 50 -19.61 -3.35 -1.01
N LEU A 51 -20.24 -2.28 -0.52
CA LEU A 51 -21.05 -2.31 0.69
C LEU A 51 -22.31 -3.15 0.42
N SER A 52 -22.55 -4.19 1.20
CA SER A 52 -23.76 -5.03 1.10
C SER A 52 -25.06 -4.23 1.26
N THR A 53 -25.03 -3.15 2.03
CA THR A 53 -26.18 -2.28 2.32
C THR A 53 -26.59 -1.36 1.17
N THR A 54 -25.65 -0.92 0.34
CA THR A 54 -25.90 0.10 -0.71
C THR A 54 -25.47 -0.34 -2.11
N GLY A 55 -24.70 -1.42 -2.24
CA GLY A 55 -24.05 -1.84 -3.48
C GLY A 55 -22.87 -0.95 -3.91
N LYS A 56 -22.65 0.19 -3.25
CA LYS A 56 -21.58 1.14 -3.58
C LYS A 56 -20.21 0.51 -3.34
N VAL A 57 -19.32 0.61 -4.32
CA VAL A 57 -17.90 0.26 -4.16
C VAL A 57 -17.24 1.24 -3.21
N PHE A 58 -16.54 0.72 -2.21
CA PHE A 58 -15.99 1.49 -1.10
C PHE A 58 -14.65 0.93 -0.65
N THR A 59 -13.74 1.80 -0.19
CA THR A 59 -12.39 1.40 0.24
C THR A 59 -12.50 0.41 1.40
N PHE A 60 -12.04 -0.82 1.17
CA PHE A 60 -12.01 -1.89 2.17
C PHE A 60 -10.66 -1.93 2.89
N ASP A 61 -9.57 -1.89 2.13
CA ASP A 61 -8.20 -1.87 2.65
C ASP A 61 -7.28 -1.27 1.57
N PRO A 62 -6.85 0.00 1.66
CA PRO A 62 -6.08 0.65 0.61
C PRO A 62 -4.72 0.00 0.34
N THR A 63 -4.29 -0.94 1.19
CA THR A 63 -3.03 -1.68 1.05
C THR A 63 -3.24 -3.09 0.49
N ALA A 64 -4.48 -3.52 0.27
CA ALA A 64 -4.82 -4.86 -0.19
C ALA A 64 -4.60 -5.02 -1.71
N HIS A 65 -3.40 -4.69 -2.19
CA HIS A 65 -2.95 -5.05 -3.53
C HIS A 65 -2.62 -6.55 -3.58
N GLY A 66 -2.71 -7.15 -4.77
CA GLY A 66 -2.50 -8.60 -4.94
C GLY A 66 -1.16 -9.06 -4.37
N GLU A 67 -0.08 -8.35 -4.71
CA GLU A 67 1.29 -8.66 -4.26
C GLU A 67 1.44 -8.57 -2.75
N ARG A 68 0.92 -7.49 -2.13
CA ARG A 68 1.05 -7.28 -0.69
C ARG A 68 0.23 -8.31 0.11
N GLN A 69 -0.97 -8.63 -0.38
CA GLN A 69 -1.80 -9.67 0.22
C GLN A 69 -1.13 -11.04 0.15
N LEU A 70 -0.45 -11.37 -0.96
CA LEU A 70 0.32 -12.61 -1.09
C LEU A 70 1.43 -12.69 -0.05
N VAL A 71 2.20 -11.62 0.15
CA VAL A 71 3.25 -11.58 1.18
C VAL A 71 2.65 -11.71 2.59
N SER A 72 1.55 -11.01 2.86
CA SER A 72 0.85 -11.11 4.16
C SER A 72 0.35 -12.54 4.42
N TRP A 73 -0.28 -13.16 3.41
CA TRP A 73 -0.73 -14.55 3.48
C TRP A 73 0.46 -15.50 3.71
N TYR A 74 1.58 -15.28 3.01
CA TYR A 74 2.77 -16.11 3.16
C TYR A 74 3.28 -16.10 4.60
N TYR A 75 3.50 -14.93 5.21
CA TYR A 75 4.01 -14.88 6.59
C TYR A 75 3.01 -15.42 7.62
N ALA A 76 1.70 -15.21 7.41
CA ALA A 76 0.67 -15.81 8.26
C ALA A 76 0.63 -17.35 8.19
N ASN A 77 1.15 -17.95 7.12
CA ASN A 77 1.06 -19.41 6.87
C ASN A 77 2.42 -20.12 6.82
N LYS A 78 3.54 -19.39 6.84
CA LYS A 78 4.91 -19.90 6.60
C LYS A 78 5.22 -21.12 7.45
N THR A 79 5.06 -21.00 8.77
CA THR A 79 5.38 -22.07 9.72
C THR A 79 4.41 -23.24 9.60
N ALA A 80 3.11 -22.96 9.54
CA ALA A 80 2.06 -23.98 9.53
C ALA A 80 2.10 -24.85 8.25
N LEU A 81 2.49 -24.27 7.12
CA LEU A 81 2.56 -24.96 5.83
C LEU A 81 3.99 -25.34 5.42
N ALA A 82 4.99 -25.11 6.29
CA ALA A 82 6.40 -25.33 6.00
C ALA A 82 6.83 -24.75 4.64
N LEU A 83 6.44 -23.49 4.37
CA LEU A 83 6.70 -22.85 3.09
C LEU A 83 8.21 -22.59 2.88
N PRO A 84 8.73 -22.69 1.63
CA PRO A 84 10.11 -22.33 1.30
C PRO A 84 10.41 -20.87 1.63
N GLU A 85 11.69 -20.53 1.80
CA GLU A 85 12.09 -19.14 2.04
C GLU A 85 11.77 -18.24 0.85
N PRO A 86 11.51 -16.93 1.06
CA PRO A 86 11.09 -16.01 -0.01
C PRO A 86 12.03 -15.96 -1.22
N LYS A 87 13.34 -16.13 -0.99
CA LYS A 87 14.35 -16.16 -2.05
C LYS A 87 14.22 -17.34 -3.02
N ASP A 88 13.53 -18.41 -2.60
CA ASP A 88 13.29 -19.62 -3.38
C ASP A 88 11.89 -19.58 -4.04
N LEU A 89 11.18 -18.47 -3.88
CA LEU A 89 9.85 -18.20 -4.41
C LEU A 89 9.88 -16.99 -5.35
N THR A 90 8.94 -16.97 -6.29
CA THR A 90 8.68 -15.82 -7.16
C THR A 90 7.25 -15.37 -7.00
N VAL A 91 7.03 -14.08 -6.76
CA VAL A 91 5.72 -13.46 -6.92
C VAL A 91 5.58 -13.02 -8.38
N VAL A 92 4.65 -13.62 -9.11
CA VAL A 92 4.27 -13.18 -10.45
C VAL A 92 3.10 -12.21 -10.32
N THR A 93 3.13 -11.10 -11.07
CA THR A 93 2.06 -10.10 -11.11
C THR A 93 1.70 -9.72 -12.55
N THR A 94 0.42 -9.39 -12.76
CA THR A 94 -0.07 -8.91 -14.06
C THR A 94 0.60 -7.62 -14.50
N LEU A 95 0.92 -6.75 -13.55
CA LEU A 95 1.32 -5.37 -13.82
C LEU A 95 2.50 -4.96 -12.93
N ASP A 96 3.37 -4.08 -13.43
CA ASP A 96 4.53 -3.59 -12.69
C ASP A 96 4.14 -3.08 -11.29
N PRO A 97 4.72 -3.65 -10.21
CA PRO A 97 4.37 -3.28 -8.85
C PRO A 97 4.52 -1.78 -8.60
N CYS A 98 3.47 -1.18 -8.04
CA CYS A 98 3.56 0.17 -7.50
C CYS A 98 4.59 0.25 -6.35
N ALA A 99 5.04 1.45 -5.98
CA ALA A 99 6.02 1.65 -4.90
C ALA A 99 5.69 0.86 -3.61
N MET A 100 4.41 0.76 -3.23
CA MET A 100 3.99 -0.03 -2.06
C MET A 100 4.36 -1.50 -2.22
N CYS A 101 3.91 -2.11 -3.30
CA CYS A 101 4.09 -3.53 -3.59
C CYS A 101 5.57 -3.85 -3.83
N ALA A 102 6.29 -2.98 -4.53
CA ALA A 102 7.72 -3.12 -4.75
C ALA A 102 8.51 -3.12 -3.43
N GLY A 103 8.29 -2.11 -2.58
CA GLY A 103 8.90 -2.05 -1.26
C GLY A 103 8.56 -3.29 -0.44
N THR A 104 7.30 -3.72 -0.45
CA THR A 104 6.84 -4.94 0.23
C THR A 104 7.64 -6.18 -0.21
N LEU A 105 7.80 -6.37 -1.52
CA LEU A 105 8.47 -7.54 -2.10
C LEU A 105 9.98 -7.54 -1.81
N LEU A 106 10.60 -6.36 -1.87
CA LEU A 106 12.02 -6.17 -1.54
C LEU A 106 12.28 -6.42 -0.04
N THR A 107 11.46 -5.84 0.85
CA THR A 107 11.52 -6.06 2.29
C THR A 107 11.35 -7.54 2.65
N ALA A 108 10.41 -8.23 2.00
CA ALA A 108 10.17 -9.65 2.24
C ALA A 108 11.18 -10.59 1.55
N GLY A 109 11.98 -10.09 0.61
CA GLY A 109 13.05 -10.85 -0.05
C GLY A 109 12.62 -11.78 -1.19
N PHE A 110 11.40 -11.62 -1.71
CA PHE A 110 10.88 -12.41 -2.85
C PHE A 110 11.59 -12.06 -4.15
N ASN A 111 11.68 -13.03 -5.07
CA ASN A 111 11.87 -12.69 -6.48
C ASN A 111 10.52 -12.24 -7.07
N VAL A 112 10.56 -11.44 -8.13
CA VAL A 112 9.36 -10.83 -8.72
C VAL A 112 9.38 -11.03 -10.22
N ALA A 113 8.28 -11.51 -10.78
CA ALA A 113 8.09 -11.57 -12.23
C ALA A 113 6.94 -10.66 -12.65
N VAL A 114 7.21 -9.79 -13.62
CA VAL A 114 6.27 -8.79 -14.11
C VAL A 114 5.88 -9.09 -15.56
N VAL A 115 4.57 -9.08 -15.84
CA VAL A 115 4.04 -9.27 -17.20
C VAL A 115 3.93 -7.94 -17.94
N ALA A 116 2.99 -7.06 -17.57
CA ALA A 116 2.80 -5.75 -18.20
C ALA A 116 3.50 -4.63 -17.41
N ILE A 117 3.78 -3.50 -18.06
CA ILE A 117 4.36 -2.31 -17.41
C ILE A 117 3.25 -1.35 -17.01
N ASP A 118 3.33 -0.80 -15.80
CA ASP A 118 2.57 0.38 -15.36
C ASP A 118 3.44 1.62 -15.54
N ASP A 119 3.09 2.47 -16.50
CA ASP A 119 3.82 3.69 -16.85
C ASP A 119 3.49 4.89 -15.94
N PHE A 120 2.72 4.68 -14.87
CA PHE A 120 2.26 5.74 -13.98
C PHE A 120 2.59 5.50 -12.50
N ALA A 121 2.25 4.33 -11.95
CA ALA A 121 2.50 4.02 -10.53
C ALA A 121 3.61 2.99 -10.31
N GLY A 122 3.99 2.22 -11.35
CA GLY A 122 5.01 1.18 -11.31
C GLY A 122 6.41 1.73 -11.03
N ILE A 123 7.24 0.96 -10.32
CA ILE A 123 8.63 1.37 -10.02
C ILE A 123 9.55 1.38 -11.25
N ASN A 124 9.12 0.80 -12.36
CA ASN A 124 9.80 0.84 -13.65
C ASN A 124 8.92 1.51 -14.71
N TYR A 125 8.15 2.52 -14.32
CA TYR A 125 7.28 3.30 -15.21
C TYR A 125 8.00 3.85 -16.45
N ASN A 126 9.28 4.18 -16.32
CA ASN A 126 10.11 4.71 -17.41
C ASN A 126 10.72 3.63 -18.33
N GLN A 127 10.45 2.34 -18.06
CA GLN A 127 10.90 1.20 -18.85
C GLN A 127 12.43 1.08 -19.01
N SER A 128 13.20 1.76 -18.15
CA SER A 128 14.68 1.71 -18.22
C SER A 128 15.25 0.41 -17.65
N PHE A 129 14.51 -0.25 -16.75
CA PHE A 129 14.97 -1.37 -15.91
C PHE A 129 16.18 -1.03 -15.03
N LEU A 130 16.47 0.27 -14.88
CA LEU A 130 17.57 0.77 -14.07
C LEU A 130 17.14 1.10 -12.64
N PHE A 131 15.84 1.29 -12.42
CA PHE A 131 15.24 1.66 -11.13
C PHE A 131 15.86 2.92 -10.52
N ASN A 132 16.24 3.90 -11.34
CA ASN A 132 16.95 5.10 -10.90
C ASN A 132 16.18 5.92 -9.84
N ASP A 133 14.88 5.68 -9.76
CA ASP A 133 13.94 6.28 -8.81
C ASP A 133 14.08 5.72 -7.38
N LEU A 134 14.81 4.62 -7.21
CA LEU A 134 15.14 4.03 -5.91
C LEU A 134 16.52 4.49 -5.41
N PRO A 135 16.77 4.46 -4.08
CA PRO A 135 18.11 4.64 -3.50
C PRO A 135 19.08 3.59 -4.04
N SER A 136 20.36 3.93 -4.17
CA SER A 136 21.37 3.13 -4.89
C SER A 136 21.49 1.68 -4.42
N ASN A 137 21.43 1.44 -3.11
CA ASN A 137 21.41 0.09 -2.52
C ASN A 137 20.17 -0.70 -2.96
N LEU A 138 19.00 -0.06 -3.03
CA LEU A 138 17.75 -0.67 -3.47
C LEU A 138 17.70 -0.88 -4.99
N GLN A 139 18.38 -0.05 -5.78
CA GLN A 139 18.51 -0.28 -7.23
C GLN A 139 19.18 -1.62 -7.52
N ILE A 140 20.28 -1.92 -6.83
CA ILE A 140 21.03 -3.17 -6.99
C ILE A 140 20.13 -4.34 -6.57
N LEU A 141 19.44 -4.21 -5.43
CA LEU A 141 18.53 -5.23 -4.95
C LEU A 141 17.39 -5.48 -5.94
N ALA A 142 16.72 -4.42 -6.43
CA ALA A 142 15.64 -4.49 -7.40
C ALA A 142 16.08 -5.17 -8.69
N LYS A 143 17.23 -4.80 -9.26
CA LYS A 143 17.81 -5.46 -10.46
C LYS A 143 18.03 -6.96 -10.27
N SER A 144 18.38 -7.38 -9.05
CA SER A 144 18.61 -8.79 -8.74
C SER A 144 17.32 -9.60 -8.50
N LYS A 145 16.25 -8.93 -8.03
CA LYS A 145 15.01 -9.57 -7.59
C LYS A 145 13.90 -9.51 -8.64
N PHE A 146 13.81 -8.43 -9.40
CA PHE A 146 12.78 -8.22 -10.41
C PHE A 146 13.23 -8.78 -11.76
N GLY A 147 12.29 -9.45 -12.42
CA GLY A 147 12.38 -9.91 -13.80
C GLY A 147 11.14 -9.49 -14.56
N TYR A 148 11.33 -8.91 -15.73
CA TYR A 148 10.25 -8.56 -16.65
C TYR A 148 10.26 -9.61 -17.74
N TYR A 149 9.17 -10.36 -17.87
CA TYR A 149 9.13 -11.49 -18.79
C TYR A 149 9.39 -11.05 -20.23
N ALA A 150 10.02 -11.94 -21.00
CA ALA A 150 10.00 -11.81 -22.44
C ALA A 150 8.56 -11.95 -22.92
N CYS A 151 8.18 -11.18 -23.93
CA CYS A 151 6.83 -11.18 -24.50
C CYS A 151 6.91 -11.22 -26.01
N GLY A 152 5.94 -11.90 -26.63
CA GLY A 152 5.78 -12.00 -28.08
C GLY A 152 6.94 -12.71 -28.78
N ASN A 153 6.73 -13.03 -30.06
CA ASN A 153 7.72 -13.58 -30.96
C ASN A 153 8.06 -12.55 -32.05
N GLU A 154 9.34 -12.17 -32.14
CA GLU A 154 9.84 -11.13 -33.07
C GLU A 154 9.48 -11.40 -34.54
N ASP A 155 9.32 -12.67 -34.92
CA ASP A 155 8.97 -13.08 -36.28
C ASP A 155 7.46 -13.15 -36.56
N GLN A 156 6.61 -13.10 -35.53
CA GLN A 156 5.17 -13.38 -35.63
C GLN A 156 4.28 -12.25 -35.12
N ASP A 157 4.72 -11.57 -34.07
CA ASP A 157 3.95 -10.54 -33.38
C ASP A 157 4.37 -9.12 -33.80
N PRO A 158 3.46 -8.14 -33.76
CA PRO A 158 3.83 -6.74 -33.91
C PRO A 158 4.86 -6.31 -32.86
N GLY A 159 5.87 -5.55 -33.27
CA GLY A 159 7.00 -5.16 -32.41
C GLY A 159 6.60 -4.45 -31.09
N THR A 160 5.44 -3.80 -31.04
CA THR A 160 4.88 -3.21 -29.80
C THR A 160 4.59 -4.26 -28.72
N TYR A 161 4.38 -5.52 -29.09
CA TYR A 161 4.13 -6.64 -28.18
C TYR A 161 5.34 -7.55 -27.99
N VAL A 162 6.48 -7.20 -28.58
CA VAL A 162 7.72 -7.95 -28.50
C VAL A 162 8.68 -7.29 -27.53
N ARG A 163 9.06 -8.00 -26.46
CA ARG A 163 10.02 -7.52 -25.45
C ARG A 163 10.94 -8.66 -25.04
N LYS A 164 12.25 -8.39 -24.93
CA LYS A 164 13.20 -9.35 -24.38
C LYS A 164 13.12 -9.40 -22.86
N TYR A 165 13.46 -10.54 -22.27
CA TYR A 165 13.57 -10.66 -20.81
C TYR A 165 14.61 -9.68 -20.26
N VAL A 166 14.29 -9.02 -19.15
CA VAL A 166 15.23 -8.16 -18.42
C VAL A 166 15.09 -8.38 -16.92
N GLY A 167 16.21 -8.61 -16.22
CA GLY A 167 16.23 -8.65 -14.75
C GLY A 167 16.96 -9.87 -14.16
N GLY A 168 16.62 -10.21 -12.92
CA GLY A 168 17.31 -11.21 -12.11
C GLY A 168 17.20 -12.64 -12.66
N SER A 169 18.26 -13.43 -12.56
CA SER A 169 18.27 -14.82 -13.07
C SER A 169 17.48 -15.82 -12.23
N ASN A 170 17.16 -15.48 -10.98
CA ASN A 170 16.47 -16.36 -10.03
C ASN A 170 14.94 -16.31 -10.16
N VAL A 171 14.41 -15.49 -11.07
CA VAL A 171 12.98 -15.40 -11.36
C VAL A 171 12.54 -16.66 -12.09
N VAL A 172 11.43 -17.26 -11.63
CA VAL A 172 10.90 -18.49 -12.22
C VAL A 172 10.55 -18.27 -13.70
N PHE A 173 10.89 -19.24 -14.55
CA PHE A 173 10.60 -19.22 -15.99
C PHE A 173 11.20 -18.04 -16.78
N SER A 174 12.30 -17.45 -16.31
CA SER A 174 13.02 -16.34 -16.99
C SER A 174 13.46 -16.64 -18.43
N ASN A 175 13.62 -17.91 -18.79
CA ASN A 175 13.99 -18.36 -20.14
C ASN A 175 12.78 -18.68 -21.05
N SER A 176 11.57 -18.31 -20.64
CA SER A 176 10.35 -18.53 -21.42
C SER A 176 9.66 -17.22 -21.76
N VAL A 177 8.70 -17.28 -22.68
CA VAL A 177 8.06 -16.13 -23.30
C VAL A 177 6.58 -16.13 -22.94
N VAL A 178 6.05 -14.95 -22.62
CA VAL A 178 4.61 -14.69 -22.49
C VAL A 178 4.04 -14.34 -23.86
N SER A 179 2.89 -14.90 -24.21
CA SER A 179 2.18 -14.59 -25.45
C SER A 179 1.77 -13.12 -25.53
N SER A 180 1.59 -12.60 -26.74
CA SER A 180 1.11 -11.23 -26.94
C SER A 180 -0.31 -11.07 -26.36
N GLU A 181 -1.15 -12.10 -26.42
CA GLU A 181 -2.49 -12.12 -25.83
C GLU A 181 -2.47 -11.95 -24.30
N ASN A 182 -1.62 -12.70 -23.60
CA ASN A 182 -1.51 -12.58 -22.15
C ASN A 182 -0.89 -11.25 -21.72
N LEU A 183 0.09 -10.73 -22.48
CA LEU A 183 0.64 -9.39 -22.25
C LEU A 183 -0.46 -8.33 -22.37
N MET A 184 -1.20 -8.33 -23.48
CA MET A 184 -2.30 -7.38 -23.72
C MET A 184 -3.38 -7.52 -22.65
N GLY A 185 -3.82 -8.74 -22.37
CA GLY A 185 -4.85 -9.01 -21.35
C GLY A 185 -4.46 -8.47 -19.98
N CYS A 186 -3.19 -8.64 -19.57
CA CYS A 186 -2.71 -8.14 -18.28
C CYS A 186 -2.67 -6.60 -18.21
N GLY A 187 -2.29 -5.92 -19.30
CA GLY A 187 -2.24 -4.45 -19.34
C GLY A 187 -3.61 -3.80 -19.52
N ASP A 188 -4.37 -4.27 -20.51
CA ASP A 188 -5.62 -3.64 -20.95
C ASP A 188 -6.73 -3.73 -19.90
N ILE A 189 -6.80 -4.84 -19.14
CA ILE A 189 -7.82 -4.99 -18.10
C ILE A 189 -7.63 -3.97 -16.97
N PHE A 190 -6.38 -3.64 -16.64
CA PHE A 190 -6.07 -2.57 -15.69
C PHE A 190 -6.42 -1.21 -16.28
N GLN A 191 -5.95 -0.93 -17.50
CA GLN A 191 -6.16 0.37 -18.14
C GLN A 191 -7.66 0.69 -18.36
N SER A 192 -8.47 -0.34 -18.63
CA SER A 192 -9.92 -0.19 -18.82
C SER A 192 -10.68 0.10 -17.52
N SER A 193 -10.15 -0.25 -16.35
CA SER A 193 -10.83 -0.11 -15.05
C SER A 193 -10.28 1.03 -14.18
N VAL A 194 -9.00 1.39 -14.31
CA VAL A 194 -8.28 2.22 -13.34
C VAL A 194 -8.94 3.57 -13.04
N ASN A 195 -9.44 4.29 -14.04
CA ASN A 195 -10.02 5.62 -13.82
C ASN A 195 -11.36 5.54 -13.08
N THR A 196 -12.24 4.62 -13.48
CA THR A 196 -13.52 4.38 -12.78
C THR A 196 -13.29 3.96 -11.33
N VAL A 197 -12.29 3.11 -11.08
CA VAL A 197 -11.93 2.66 -9.74
C VAL A 197 -11.41 3.84 -8.90
N ARG A 198 -10.53 4.69 -9.45
CA ARG A 198 -10.01 5.89 -8.76
C ARG A 198 -11.13 6.87 -8.39
N ASP A 199 -11.99 7.20 -9.34
CA ASP A 199 -13.09 8.15 -9.12
C ASP A 199 -14.05 7.67 -8.00
N ASN A 200 -14.32 6.36 -7.93
CA ASN A 200 -15.14 5.78 -6.86
C ASN A 200 -14.46 5.82 -5.47
N SER A 201 -13.14 5.70 -5.45
CA SER A 201 -12.32 5.60 -4.25
C SER A 201 -12.09 6.97 -3.60
N SER A 202 -11.61 7.93 -4.40
CA SER A 202 -11.12 9.24 -3.92
C SER A 202 -12.21 10.15 -3.35
N ASP A 203 -13.47 9.92 -3.73
CA ASP A 203 -14.65 10.68 -3.27
C ASP A 203 -15.45 9.94 -2.19
N SER A 204 -14.83 8.99 -1.49
CA SER A 204 -15.45 8.31 -0.35
C SER A 204 -15.40 9.19 0.91
N GLY A 205 -16.28 10.19 1.04
CA GLY A 205 -16.52 10.91 2.31
C GLY A 205 -16.85 12.40 2.15
N LEU A 206 -17.45 12.98 3.19
CA LEU A 206 -17.75 14.42 3.25
C LEU A 206 -16.50 15.26 3.54
N THR A 207 -16.45 16.47 2.99
CA THR A 207 -15.42 17.46 3.34
C THR A 207 -15.53 17.90 4.81
N PRO A 208 -14.45 18.36 5.46
CA PRO A 208 -14.45 18.68 6.89
C PRO A 208 -15.52 19.65 7.37
N ASP A 209 -15.91 20.62 6.53
CA ASP A 209 -16.95 21.62 6.80
C ASP A 209 -18.36 21.02 6.91
N LEU A 210 -18.56 19.81 6.38
CA LEU A 210 -19.83 19.08 6.41
C LEU A 210 -19.85 17.96 7.47
N LEU A 211 -18.74 17.74 8.18
CA LEU A 211 -18.61 16.67 9.17
C LEU A 211 -19.05 17.11 10.57
N ALA A 212 -19.57 16.16 11.33
CA ALA A 212 -19.75 16.26 12.76
C ALA A 212 -18.57 15.62 13.50
N ASN A 213 -18.08 16.29 14.55
CA ASN A 213 -16.96 15.78 15.35
C ASN A 213 -17.33 14.46 16.07
N PRO A 214 -16.65 13.33 15.78
CA PRO A 214 -16.97 12.04 16.40
C PRO A 214 -16.73 12.00 17.91
N ALA A 215 -15.88 12.88 18.47
CA ALA A 215 -15.70 12.99 19.92
C ALA A 215 -16.98 13.41 20.66
N LYS A 216 -17.92 14.09 19.98
CA LYS A 216 -19.22 14.50 20.53
C LYS A 216 -20.26 13.37 20.58
N LEU A 217 -19.97 12.20 19.99
CA LEU A 217 -20.85 11.05 20.08
C LEU A 217 -20.90 10.49 21.50
N PRO A 218 -22.00 9.83 21.91
CA PRO A 218 -22.05 9.04 23.13
C PRO A 218 -20.86 8.07 23.20
N ASP A 219 -20.30 7.88 24.40
CA ASP A 219 -19.10 7.06 24.56
C ASP A 219 -19.30 5.57 24.25
N ASP A 220 -20.54 5.10 24.35
CA ASP A 220 -21.00 3.77 23.97
C ASP A 220 -21.45 3.66 22.50
N SER A 221 -21.34 4.75 21.72
CA SER A 221 -21.66 4.70 20.29
C SER A 221 -20.83 3.66 19.55
N LEU A 222 -21.46 2.93 18.62
CA LEU A 222 -20.82 1.86 17.87
C LEU A 222 -19.52 2.34 17.17
N ILE A 223 -19.52 3.58 16.67
CA ILE A 223 -18.34 4.21 16.04
C ILE A 223 -17.17 4.27 17.03
N LYS A 224 -17.36 4.86 18.22
CA LYS A 224 -16.30 4.95 19.22
C LYS A 224 -15.88 3.57 19.71
N THR A 225 -16.82 2.66 19.96
CA THR A 225 -16.50 1.32 20.46
C THR A 225 -15.75 0.47 19.45
N SER A 226 -16.05 0.59 18.14
CA SER A 226 -15.35 -0.15 17.09
C SER A 226 -13.88 0.28 16.98
N PHE A 227 -13.59 1.58 17.01
CA PHE A 227 -12.21 2.06 17.07
C PHE A 227 -11.52 1.70 18.39
N ARG A 228 -12.22 1.78 19.53
CA ARG A 228 -11.66 1.41 20.84
C ARG A 228 -11.34 -0.08 20.97
N LYS A 229 -12.01 -0.94 20.18
CA LYS A 229 -11.67 -2.36 20.09
C LYS A 229 -10.31 -2.59 19.42
N ALA A 230 -9.96 -1.78 18.42
CA ALA A 230 -8.67 -1.84 17.75
C ALA A 230 -7.57 -1.08 18.52
N TYR A 231 -7.90 0.10 19.04
CA TYR A 231 -7.01 0.95 19.81
C TYR A 231 -7.76 1.54 21.03
N PRO A 232 -7.53 1.03 22.26
CA PRO A 232 -8.25 1.48 23.46
C PRO A 232 -8.14 2.98 23.78
N GLY A 233 -7.18 3.68 23.19
CA GLY A 233 -6.99 5.13 23.32
C GLY A 233 -7.85 5.98 22.37
N ALA A 234 -8.60 5.37 21.44
CA ALA A 234 -9.32 6.09 20.40
C ALA A 234 -10.27 7.16 20.98
N PHE A 235 -10.14 8.38 20.46
CA PHE A 235 -10.88 9.60 20.84
C PHE A 235 -10.68 10.07 22.29
N LYS A 236 -9.64 9.61 23.01
CA LYS A 236 -9.33 10.09 24.37
C LYS A 236 -8.41 11.30 24.37
N LEU A 237 -7.47 11.36 23.42
CA LEU A 237 -6.59 12.51 23.21
C LEU A 237 -7.11 13.33 22.03
N SER A 238 -7.14 14.65 22.20
CA SER A 238 -7.48 15.61 21.16
C SER A 238 -6.38 16.66 21.06
N ILE A 239 -5.91 16.88 19.84
CA ILE A 239 -4.92 17.90 19.50
C ILE A 239 -5.67 19.10 18.92
N PRO A 240 -5.70 20.27 19.59
CA PRO A 240 -6.53 21.41 19.17
C PRO A 240 -6.32 21.84 17.72
N ASN A 241 -5.08 21.73 17.22
CA ASN A 241 -4.76 21.89 15.80
C ASN A 241 -4.19 20.58 15.26
N SER A 242 -4.99 19.85 14.48
CA SER A 242 -4.64 18.55 13.90
C SER A 242 -3.39 18.58 13.00
N ARG A 243 -2.93 19.77 12.58
CA ARG A 243 -1.73 19.96 11.75
C ARG A 243 -0.50 20.45 12.52
N LEU A 244 -0.66 20.79 13.80
CA LEU A 244 0.41 21.22 14.70
C LEU A 244 0.37 20.34 15.96
N PRO A 245 0.80 19.07 15.85
CA PRO A 245 0.76 18.16 16.97
C PRO A 245 1.74 18.59 18.08
N ASN A 246 1.35 18.35 19.33
CA ASN A 246 2.03 18.88 20.53
C ASN A 246 2.82 17.78 21.26
N THR A 247 3.38 18.10 22.43
CA THR A 247 4.13 17.12 23.24
C THR A 247 3.28 15.93 23.71
N ASP A 248 1.98 16.11 23.96
CA ASP A 248 1.13 14.99 24.40
C ASP A 248 1.04 13.88 23.34
N LEU A 249 1.00 14.25 22.05
CA LEU A 249 1.04 13.25 20.97
C LEU A 249 2.42 12.59 20.85
N TYR A 250 3.50 13.34 21.07
CA TYR A 250 4.85 12.79 21.10
C TYR A 250 5.00 11.71 22.18
N ASP A 251 4.58 12.02 23.41
CA ASP A 251 4.64 11.07 24.53
C ASP A 251 3.80 9.82 24.24
N LEU A 252 2.60 10.00 23.67
CA LEU A 252 1.77 8.88 23.26
C LEU A 252 2.45 7.98 22.21
N LEU A 253 3.09 8.57 21.20
CA LEU A 253 3.81 7.83 20.17
C LEU A 253 4.98 7.05 20.77
N VAL A 254 5.74 7.64 21.69
CA VAL A 254 6.84 6.97 22.40
C VAL A 254 6.31 5.77 23.21
N ASP A 255 5.23 5.98 23.98
CA ASP A 255 4.62 4.92 24.78
C ASP A 255 4.10 3.76 23.91
N VAL A 256 3.42 4.07 22.80
CA VAL A 256 2.91 3.06 21.88
C VAL A 256 4.04 2.28 21.23
N LYS A 257 5.11 2.95 20.76
CA LYS A 257 6.29 2.27 20.22
C LYS A 257 6.90 1.32 21.26
N ASN A 258 7.12 1.80 22.47
CA ASN A 258 7.77 1.02 23.53
C ASN A 258 6.90 -0.14 24.05
N SER A 259 5.59 -0.12 23.80
CA SER A 259 4.68 -1.20 24.18
C SER A 259 4.77 -2.45 23.29
N VAL A 260 5.42 -2.36 22.13
CA VAL A 260 5.55 -3.46 21.17
C VAL A 260 7.03 -3.84 21.03
N PRO A 261 7.41 -5.11 21.28
CA PRO A 261 8.77 -5.58 21.07
C PRO A 261 9.25 -5.33 19.64
N ASN A 262 10.52 -4.92 19.50
CA ASN A 262 11.18 -4.69 18.21
C ASN A 262 10.51 -3.64 17.30
N ALA A 263 9.56 -2.86 17.81
CA ALA A 263 9.01 -1.74 17.07
C ALA A 263 10.05 -0.62 16.94
N GLU A 264 10.24 -0.13 15.73
CA GLU A 264 11.19 0.94 15.44
C GLU A 264 10.50 2.30 15.41
N ASN A 265 9.20 2.30 15.11
CA ASN A 265 8.38 3.47 14.94
C ASN A 265 6.95 3.27 15.48
N SER A 266 6.23 4.38 15.56
CA SER A 266 4.79 4.43 15.80
C SER A 266 4.17 5.56 14.99
N VAL A 267 2.90 5.40 14.67
CA VAL A 267 2.14 6.34 13.84
C VAL A 267 0.77 6.55 14.45
N ALA A 268 0.36 7.81 14.53
CA ALA A 268 -0.99 8.21 14.89
C ALA A 268 -1.74 8.73 13.67
N PHE A 269 -3.04 8.44 13.60
CA PHE A 269 -3.97 9.10 12.69
C PHE A 269 -4.89 10.03 13.46
N LEU A 270 -4.84 11.31 13.11
CA LEU A 270 -5.70 12.36 13.62
C LEU A 270 -6.79 12.64 12.59
N ASP A 271 -8.05 12.69 13.04
CA ASP A 271 -9.14 13.14 12.19
C ASP A 271 -9.06 14.67 11.94
N PRO A 272 -9.90 15.24 11.06
CA PRO A 272 -9.87 16.68 10.77
C PRO A 272 -10.10 17.57 12.00
N PHE A 273 -10.70 17.04 13.07
CA PHE A 273 -10.95 17.76 14.32
C PHE A 273 -9.81 17.63 15.33
N GLY A 274 -8.76 16.86 15.00
CA GLY A 274 -7.60 16.63 15.84
C GLY A 274 -7.76 15.53 16.87
N ASN A 275 -8.83 14.73 16.79
CA ASN A 275 -8.97 13.57 17.65
C ASN A 275 -7.97 12.50 17.22
N VAL A 276 -7.24 11.91 18.18
CA VAL A 276 -6.43 10.72 17.89
C VAL A 276 -7.37 9.53 17.72
N VAL A 277 -7.53 9.06 16.49
CA VAL A 277 -8.44 7.96 16.14
C VAL A 277 -7.76 6.61 16.37
N LEU A 278 -6.51 6.49 15.92
CA LEU A 278 -5.69 5.29 16.01
C LEU A 278 -4.24 5.70 16.28
N CYS A 279 -3.53 4.89 17.06
CA CYS A 279 -2.08 5.00 17.22
C CYS A 279 -1.49 3.60 17.36
N PHE A 280 -0.63 3.19 16.43
CA PHE A 280 -0.02 1.86 16.42
C PHE A 280 1.48 1.91 16.22
N ALA A 281 2.16 0.87 16.69
CA ALA A 281 3.57 0.63 16.43
C ALA A 281 3.75 -0.35 15.26
N ASP A 282 4.99 -0.49 14.80
CA ASP A 282 5.36 -1.61 13.92
C ASP A 282 5.12 -2.95 14.63
N THR A 283 4.81 -3.99 13.85
CA THR A 283 4.58 -5.35 14.36
C THR A 283 5.37 -6.37 13.54
N PHE A 284 6.67 -6.12 13.38
CA PHE A 284 7.56 -6.92 12.53
C PHE A 284 7.70 -8.39 12.92
N GLU A 285 7.42 -8.74 14.19
CA GLU A 285 7.34 -10.14 14.63
C GLU A 285 6.22 -10.93 13.94
N VAL A 286 5.14 -10.25 13.53
CA VAL A 286 4.02 -10.87 12.79
C VAL A 286 4.39 -11.02 11.31
N SER A 287 4.95 -9.96 10.72
CA SER A 287 5.39 -9.93 9.34
C SER A 287 6.32 -8.73 9.11
N PRO A 288 7.40 -8.88 8.33
CA PRO A 288 8.35 -7.78 8.09
C PRO A 288 7.74 -6.59 7.33
N ILE A 289 6.51 -6.74 6.80
CA ILE A 289 5.80 -5.71 6.05
C ILE A 289 4.68 -5.04 6.87
N GLN A 290 4.60 -5.28 8.18
CA GLN A 290 3.64 -4.62 9.08
C GLN A 290 4.27 -3.42 9.80
N THR A 291 4.40 -2.33 9.06
CA THR A 291 4.79 -1.04 9.65
C THR A 291 3.62 -0.41 10.41
N ALA A 292 3.92 0.52 11.31
CA ALA A 292 2.94 1.31 12.05
C ALA A 292 1.93 1.99 11.12
N PHE A 293 2.40 2.60 10.03
CA PHE A 293 1.52 3.23 9.04
C PHE A 293 0.58 2.22 8.36
N MET A 294 1.09 1.03 8.00
CA MET A 294 0.26 -0.06 7.45
C MET A 294 -0.86 -0.43 8.43
N ASN A 295 -0.50 -0.63 9.70
CA ASN A 295 -1.43 -1.04 10.74
C ASN A 295 -2.55 -0.01 10.94
N VAL A 296 -2.19 1.29 10.93
CA VAL A 296 -3.15 2.40 11.09
C VAL A 296 -4.10 2.48 9.90
N THR A 297 -3.57 2.55 8.67
CA THR A 297 -4.41 2.73 7.48
C THR A 297 -5.34 1.53 7.24
N GLN A 298 -4.83 0.31 7.42
CA GLN A 298 -5.64 -0.91 7.29
C GLN A 298 -6.77 -0.96 8.31
N SER A 299 -6.46 -0.64 9.57
CA SER A 299 -7.47 -0.66 10.63
C SER A 299 -8.53 0.42 10.43
N TYR A 300 -8.12 1.63 10.05
CA TYR A 300 -9.05 2.71 9.76
C TYR A 300 -10.01 2.34 8.61
N ALA A 301 -9.46 1.88 7.49
CA ALA A 301 -10.24 1.52 6.32
C ALA A 301 -11.23 0.39 6.61
N LYS A 302 -10.79 -0.69 7.27
CA LYS A 302 -11.65 -1.83 7.61
C LYS A 302 -12.77 -1.45 8.57
N ILE A 303 -12.45 -0.74 9.66
CA ILE A 303 -13.44 -0.28 10.64
C ILE A 303 -14.44 0.66 9.98
N ARG A 304 -13.95 1.60 9.15
CA ARG A 304 -14.80 2.52 8.41
C ARG A 304 -15.71 1.79 7.43
N HIS A 305 -15.19 0.81 6.69
CA HIS A 305 -15.98 -0.02 5.79
C HIS A 305 -17.07 -0.79 6.55
N GLU A 306 -16.73 -1.46 7.66
CA GLU A 306 -17.70 -2.18 8.50
C GLU A 306 -18.81 -1.26 9.03
N LEU A 307 -18.46 -0.04 9.47
CA LEU A 307 -19.42 0.95 9.95
C LEU A 307 -20.26 1.58 8.82
N MET A 308 -19.70 1.71 7.62
CA MET A 308 -20.42 2.14 6.42
C MET A 308 -21.25 1.02 5.83
N ASP A 309 -20.98 -0.24 6.16
CA ASP A 309 -21.80 -1.38 5.73
C ASP A 309 -22.83 -1.82 6.78
N ASN A 310 -23.00 -1.03 7.83
CA ASN A 310 -23.98 -1.26 8.87
C ASN A 310 -25.15 -0.29 8.71
N GLU A 311 -26.34 -0.82 8.38
CA GLU A 311 -27.54 -0.03 8.09
C GLU A 311 -27.96 0.88 9.26
N GLU A 312 -27.80 0.43 10.50
CA GLU A 312 -28.21 1.17 11.70
C GLU A 312 -27.39 2.46 11.88
N VAL A 313 -26.10 2.39 11.56
CA VAL A 313 -25.16 3.50 11.80
C VAL A 313 -24.70 4.20 10.53
N TYR A 314 -25.04 3.70 9.33
CA TYR A 314 -24.61 4.24 8.02
C TYR A 314 -24.62 5.77 7.98
N LYS A 315 -25.77 6.39 8.27
CA LYS A 315 -25.94 7.85 8.19
C LYS A 315 -25.11 8.60 9.23
N LYS A 316 -24.91 8.00 10.40
CA LYS A 316 -24.06 8.59 11.44
C LYS A 316 -22.58 8.47 11.06
N THR A 317 -22.18 7.32 10.54
CA THR A 317 -20.82 7.06 10.03
C THR A 317 -20.48 8.03 8.90
N GLU A 318 -21.35 8.16 7.89
CA GLU A 318 -21.20 9.09 6.75
C GLU A 318 -21.03 10.55 7.21
N ALA A 319 -21.72 10.95 8.29
CA ALA A 319 -21.66 12.30 8.84
C ALA A 319 -20.45 12.56 9.76
N THR A 320 -19.68 11.54 10.19
CA THR A 320 -18.63 11.71 11.21
C THR A 320 -17.26 11.19 10.80
N LEU A 321 -17.19 10.20 9.90
CA LEU A 321 -15.95 9.63 9.40
C LEU A 321 -15.75 10.01 7.93
N THR A 322 -14.52 10.34 7.56
CA THR A 322 -14.21 10.82 6.21
C THR A 322 -13.00 10.12 5.61
N HIS A 323 -12.67 10.48 4.38
CA HIS A 323 -11.48 10.04 3.68
C HIS A 323 -10.20 10.46 4.45
N PRO A 324 -9.19 9.58 4.58
CA PRO A 324 -7.94 9.90 5.29
C PRO A 324 -7.19 11.13 4.77
N LYS A 325 -7.45 11.55 3.52
CA LYS A 325 -6.90 12.78 2.90
C LYS A 325 -7.22 14.06 3.65
N TYR A 326 -8.19 14.05 4.55
CA TYR A 326 -8.51 15.20 5.40
C TYR A 326 -7.91 15.13 6.80
N GLY A 327 -7.37 13.98 7.20
CA GLY A 327 -6.68 13.81 8.49
C GLY A 327 -5.17 14.00 8.39
N THR A 328 -4.49 13.80 9.51
CA THR A 328 -3.03 13.89 9.64
C THR A 328 -2.47 12.56 10.12
N PHE A 329 -1.44 12.07 9.44
CA PHE A 329 -0.62 10.96 9.93
C PHE A 329 0.65 11.53 10.55
N VAL A 330 0.89 11.22 11.82
CA VAL A 330 2.06 11.72 12.56
C VAL A 330 2.91 10.54 13.01
N PHE A 331 4.16 10.54 12.58
CA PHE A 331 5.15 9.51 12.86
C PHE A 331 6.03 9.94 14.03
N LEU A 332 6.45 9.00 14.86
CA LEU A 332 7.48 9.29 15.87
C LEU A 332 8.81 9.64 15.20
N ASN A 333 9.26 8.79 14.28
CA ASN A 333 10.49 8.97 13.52
C ASN A 333 10.18 9.10 12.03
N ALA A 334 10.89 9.98 11.33
CA ALA A 334 10.88 9.98 9.88
C ALA A 334 11.36 8.61 9.35
N PRO A 335 10.84 8.15 8.21
CA PRO A 335 11.24 6.88 7.60
C PRO A 335 12.72 6.87 7.18
N ASN A 336 13.39 5.72 7.32
CA ASN A 336 14.77 5.51 6.86
C ASN A 336 14.81 5.46 5.32
N PRO A 337 15.41 6.44 4.63
CA PRO A 337 15.40 6.50 3.18
C PRO A 337 16.12 5.34 2.49
N ALA A 338 17.01 4.62 3.19
CA ALA A 338 17.73 3.48 2.63
C ALA A 338 16.99 2.14 2.75
N ASP A 339 15.87 2.09 3.48
CA ASP A 339 15.11 0.87 3.74
C ASP A 339 13.99 0.66 2.70
N PRO A 340 13.85 -0.53 2.09
CA PRO A 340 12.70 -0.82 1.21
C PRO A 340 11.33 -0.63 1.89
N ALA A 341 11.24 -0.74 3.22
CA ALA A 341 10.02 -0.48 3.98
C ALA A 341 9.58 0.99 3.89
N THR A 342 10.50 1.93 3.64
CA THR A 342 10.16 3.33 3.37
C THR A 342 9.49 3.49 2.01
N VAL A 343 9.99 2.83 0.97
CA VAL A 343 9.35 2.81 -0.36
C VAL A 343 7.95 2.20 -0.25
N MET A 344 7.83 1.11 0.53
CA MET A 344 6.54 0.48 0.84
C MET A 344 5.57 1.47 1.50
N MET A 345 6.03 2.17 2.53
CA MET A 345 5.21 3.12 3.30
C MET A 345 4.77 4.31 2.45
N LEU A 346 5.69 4.95 1.71
CA LEU A 346 5.37 6.07 0.83
C LEU A 346 4.37 5.64 -0.27
N GLY A 347 4.57 4.44 -0.81
CA GLY A 347 3.63 3.82 -1.74
C GLY A 347 2.24 3.65 -1.15
N ALA A 348 2.16 3.08 0.05
CA ALA A 348 0.91 2.86 0.73
C ALA A 348 0.23 4.16 1.16
N TYR A 349 1.00 5.22 1.43
CA TYR A 349 0.45 6.54 1.69
C TYR A 349 -0.26 7.06 0.44
N GLY A 350 0.38 6.99 -0.73
CA GLY A 350 -0.28 7.30 -2.00
C GLY A 350 -1.54 6.44 -2.22
N SER A 351 -1.46 5.14 -1.93
CA SER A 351 -2.60 4.22 -2.02
C SER A 351 -3.70 4.48 -1.00
N THR A 352 -3.39 5.07 0.16
CA THR A 352 -4.38 5.45 1.19
C THR A 352 -5.12 6.72 0.81
N LEU A 353 -4.47 7.59 0.03
CA LEU A 353 -5.02 8.88 -0.37
C LEU A 353 -5.75 8.82 -1.72
N GLU A 354 -5.43 7.83 -2.55
CA GLU A 354 -6.18 7.39 -3.74
C GLU A 354 -6.38 8.50 -4.79
N GLY A 355 -5.68 9.62 -4.66
CA GLY A 355 -5.82 10.80 -5.51
C GLY A 355 -5.21 12.04 -4.89
N SER A 356 -5.63 13.21 -5.36
CA SER A 356 -5.08 14.50 -4.94
C SER A 356 -5.35 14.79 -3.47
N VAL A 357 -4.29 15.13 -2.76
CA VAL A 357 -4.31 15.53 -1.36
C VAL A 357 -4.59 17.02 -1.28
N PRO A 358 -5.50 17.48 -0.41
CA PRO A 358 -5.67 18.91 -0.15
C PRO A 358 -4.32 19.57 0.19
N GLN A 359 -3.90 20.53 -0.63
CA GLN A 359 -2.63 21.25 -0.46
C GLN A 359 -2.79 22.30 0.65
N ILE A 360 -2.74 21.84 1.89
CA ILE A 360 -2.91 22.64 3.10
C ILE A 360 -1.59 22.59 3.88
N PHE A 361 -1.18 23.71 4.47
CA PHE A 361 0.02 23.80 5.31
C PHE A 361 -0.36 23.77 6.80
N PRO A 362 0.37 23.02 7.65
CA PRO A 362 1.37 21.98 7.34
C PRO A 362 0.80 20.75 6.60
N ALA A 363 1.70 19.98 5.95
CA ALA A 363 1.36 18.77 5.18
C ALA A 363 0.68 17.68 6.03
N ASN A 364 -0.02 16.75 5.37
CA ASN A 364 -0.78 15.70 6.04
C ASN A 364 0.08 14.56 6.60
N LEU A 365 1.26 14.35 6.04
CA LEU A 365 2.23 13.38 6.51
C LEU A 365 3.30 14.11 7.32
N GLN A 366 3.42 13.79 8.59
CA GLN A 366 4.29 14.52 9.52
C GLN A 366 5.15 13.58 10.37
N TYR A 367 6.25 14.06 10.90
CA TYR A 367 7.10 13.32 11.85
C TYR A 367 7.74 14.22 12.91
N TYR A 368 8.06 13.67 14.08
CA TYR A 368 8.79 14.39 15.13
C TYR A 368 10.30 14.33 14.94
N ASN A 369 10.86 13.12 14.97
CA ASN A 369 12.29 12.89 14.94
C ASN A 369 12.77 12.67 13.52
N HIS A 370 14.02 13.05 13.23
CA HIS A 370 14.69 12.73 11.98
C HIS A 370 14.82 11.21 11.78
N PRO A 371 15.16 10.75 10.56
CA PRO A 371 15.42 9.33 10.32
C PRO A 371 16.46 8.80 11.31
N THR A 372 16.24 7.60 11.83
CA THR A 372 17.21 6.92 12.69
C THR A 372 18.49 6.57 11.93
N GLU A 373 18.36 6.33 10.63
CA GLU A 373 19.44 6.16 9.66
C GLU A 373 19.11 6.95 8.38
N GLY A 374 20.14 7.43 7.68
CA GLY A 374 20.00 8.32 6.52
C GLY A 374 19.69 9.77 6.91
N THR A 375 19.40 10.61 5.91
CA THR A 375 19.10 12.04 6.12
C THR A 375 17.72 12.45 5.60
N VAL A 376 17.25 13.63 6.03
CA VAL A 376 15.99 14.22 5.52
C VAL A 376 16.10 14.56 4.04
N GLU A 377 17.27 14.98 3.57
CA GLU A 377 17.54 15.28 2.16
C GLU A 377 17.45 14.01 1.31
N GLU A 378 17.97 12.88 1.81
CA GLU A 378 17.84 11.58 1.14
C GLU A 378 16.38 11.14 1.07
N LEU A 379 15.62 11.28 2.16
CA LEU A 379 14.18 10.99 2.18
C LEU A 379 13.39 11.89 1.22
N THR A 380 13.70 13.19 1.20
CA THR A 380 13.07 14.14 0.29
C THR A 380 13.39 13.79 -1.16
N SER A 381 14.64 13.45 -1.44
CA SER A 381 15.08 13.02 -2.78
C SER A 381 14.36 11.75 -3.23
N LEU A 382 14.19 10.78 -2.33
CA LEU A 382 13.41 9.57 -2.61
C LEU A 382 11.96 9.92 -2.99
N ILE A 383 11.30 10.77 -2.20
CA ILE A 383 9.91 11.19 -2.47
C ILE A 383 9.78 11.87 -3.84
N MET A 384 10.71 12.77 -4.16
CA MET A 384 10.70 13.51 -5.44
C MET A 384 10.96 12.64 -6.66
N ASN A 385 11.60 11.48 -6.47
CA ASN A 385 11.90 10.53 -7.54
C ASN A 385 10.85 9.43 -7.67
N LEU A 386 9.84 9.35 -6.79
CA LEU A 386 8.80 8.33 -6.93
C LEU A 386 8.04 8.45 -8.27
N PRO A 387 7.40 7.36 -8.73
CA PRO A 387 6.63 7.34 -9.97
C PRO A 387 5.60 8.48 -10.09
N PRO A 388 5.20 8.87 -11.32
CA PRO A 388 4.29 9.99 -11.58
C PRO A 388 3.01 10.03 -10.74
N PHE A 389 2.43 8.88 -10.41
CA PHE A 389 1.30 8.79 -9.49
C PHE A 389 1.56 9.54 -8.17
N TYR A 390 2.74 9.35 -7.57
CA TYR A 390 3.10 9.90 -6.27
C TYR A 390 3.52 11.37 -6.35
N THR A 391 4.20 11.77 -7.44
CA THR A 391 4.78 13.10 -7.59
C THR A 391 3.84 14.10 -8.27
N GLN A 392 2.96 13.65 -9.16
CA GLN A 392 2.07 14.52 -9.95
C GLN A 392 0.63 14.49 -9.46
N LEU A 393 0.07 13.30 -9.18
CA LEU A 393 -1.33 13.14 -8.78
C LEU A 393 -1.52 13.25 -7.26
N ALA A 394 -0.84 12.39 -6.49
CA ALA A 394 -0.93 12.40 -5.04
C ALA A 394 -0.13 13.57 -4.42
N GLN A 395 0.94 14.00 -5.09
CA GLN A 395 1.82 15.09 -4.65
C GLN A 395 2.30 14.88 -3.21
N LEU A 396 2.92 13.73 -2.97
CA LEU A 396 3.38 13.32 -1.65
C LEU A 396 4.33 14.38 -1.09
N SER A 397 4.02 14.88 0.11
CA SER A 397 4.87 15.76 0.88
C SER A 397 4.92 15.27 2.33
N ILE A 398 6.10 15.39 2.95
CA ILE A 398 6.33 15.04 4.34
C ILE A 398 6.96 16.23 5.05
N MET A 399 6.58 16.48 6.31
CA MET A 399 7.07 17.63 7.07
C MET A 399 7.43 17.26 8.52
N GLN A 400 8.51 17.84 9.03
CA GLN A 400 8.80 17.77 10.46
C GLN A 400 7.80 18.62 11.24
N THR A 401 7.26 18.06 12.32
CA THR A 401 6.41 18.78 13.28
C THR A 401 7.27 19.74 14.09
N ALA A 402 6.77 20.95 14.36
CA ALA A 402 7.38 21.80 15.37
C ALA A 402 7.08 21.23 16.77
N VAL A 403 8.10 20.87 17.55
CA VAL A 403 7.90 20.55 18.97
C VAL A 403 7.74 21.86 19.72
N SER A 404 6.51 22.36 19.85
CA SER A 404 6.25 23.43 20.82
C SER A 404 6.16 22.82 22.21
N SER A 405 7.10 23.16 23.09
CA SER A 405 6.89 23.06 24.53
C SER A 405 5.58 23.78 24.88
N ASN A 406 4.69 23.14 25.62
CA ASN A 406 3.45 23.76 26.11
C ASN A 406 3.78 25.11 26.78
N GLU A 407 3.36 26.22 26.16
CA GLU A 407 3.30 27.54 26.81
C GLU A 407 2.06 27.66 27.69
#